data_AF-A0A2A2G5I3-F1
#
_entry.id   AF-A0A2A2G5I3-F1
#
_cell.length_a   1.000
_cell.length_b   1.000
_cell.length_c   1.000
_cell.angle_alpha   90.00
_cell.angle_beta   90.00
_cell.angle_gamma   90.00
#
_symmetry.space_group_name_H-M   'P 1'
#
loop_
_entity.id
_entity.type
_entity.pdbx_description
1 polymer ?
#
loop_
_entity_poly.entity_id
_entity_poly.type
_entity_poly.pdbx_seq_one_letter_code
_entity_poly.pdbx_strand_id
1 'polypeptide(L)'
;MIIPGWGQIVNKQAWKVPIVYATLGGLGYFSVHLTKKYHDYRAAYYNLNPDTPSDDLRFGPTPSYIPENANLNEVKDLRNKYRNNRDLVYVGIVLAYGLNIVDAYVFAHMRSFDVSKDLSMRPRVKPAVMAQSNMPGITLSIDLIAK
;
A
#
# COMPACT_ATOMS: atom_id res chain seq x y z
N MET A 1 -18.97 9.34 -22.69
CA MET A 1 -17.52 9.23 -22.40
C MET A 1 -17.21 10.16 -21.24
N ILE A 2 -17.08 9.59 -20.05
CA ILE A 2 -16.98 10.29 -18.78
C ILE A 2 -15.53 10.14 -18.34
N ILE A 3 -14.83 11.24 -18.16
CA ILE A 3 -13.44 11.22 -17.69
C ILE A 3 -13.45 10.52 -16.32
N PRO A 4 -12.76 9.38 -16.16
CA PRO A 4 -12.63 8.72 -14.88
C PRO A 4 -11.82 9.63 -13.95
N GLY A 5 -12.37 10.00 -12.80
CA GLY A 5 -11.64 10.75 -11.76
C GLY A 5 -12.27 12.06 -11.30
N TRP A 6 -13.18 12.68 -12.06
CA TRP A 6 -13.76 13.97 -11.62
C TRP A 6 -14.71 13.84 -10.42
N GLY A 7 -15.28 12.64 -10.21
CA GLY A 7 -16.09 12.30 -9.04
C GLY A 7 -15.30 11.97 -7.77
N GLN A 8 -13.96 11.92 -7.83
CA GLN A 8 -13.10 11.60 -6.68
C GLN A 8 -12.60 12.84 -5.91
N ILE A 9 -12.63 14.03 -6.51
CA ILE A 9 -12.16 15.28 -5.88
C ILE A 9 -13.09 15.73 -4.72
N VAL A 10 -14.32 15.22 -4.67
CA VAL A 10 -15.32 15.60 -3.64
C VAL A 10 -15.32 14.65 -2.42
N ASN A 11 -14.60 13.53 -2.48
CA ASN A 11 -14.72 12.47 -1.46
C ASN A 11 -13.56 12.52 -0.45
N LYS A 12 -13.88 12.78 0.83
CA LYS A 12 -12.97 13.00 1.99
C LYS A 12 -12.06 11.81 2.39
N GLN A 13 -11.55 11.01 1.45
CA GLN A 13 -10.76 9.79 1.72
C GLN A 13 -9.42 9.69 0.96
N ALA A 14 -8.91 10.79 0.42
CA ALA A 14 -7.60 10.82 -0.25
C ALA A 14 -6.44 10.31 0.64
N TRP A 15 -6.59 10.39 1.97
CA TRP A 15 -5.61 9.90 2.94
C TRP A 15 -5.35 8.38 2.85
N LYS A 16 -6.27 7.58 2.29
CA LYS A 16 -6.08 6.13 2.09
C LYS A 16 -5.12 5.81 0.95
N VAL A 17 -5.00 6.70 -0.04
CA VAL A 17 -4.20 6.46 -1.26
C VAL A 17 -2.72 6.23 -0.91
N PRO A 18 -2.05 7.08 -0.10
CA PRO A 18 -0.67 6.82 0.30
C PRO A 18 -0.47 5.46 0.98
N ILE A 19 -1.45 5.00 1.78
CA ILE A 19 -1.36 3.73 2.50
C ILE A 19 -1.40 2.57 1.51
N VAL A 20 -2.36 2.57 0.58
CA VAL A 20 -2.48 1.50 -0.44
C VAL A 20 -1.21 1.43 -1.29
N TYR A 21 -0.70 2.57 -1.75
CA TYR A 21 0.54 2.63 -2.52
C TYR A 21 1.76 2.18 -1.71
N ALA A 22 1.86 2.57 -0.44
CA ALA A 22 2.94 2.13 0.45
C ALA A 22 2.87 0.61 0.69
N THR A 23 1.68 0.05 0.91
CA THR A 23 1.50 -1.40 1.11
C THR A 23 1.86 -2.18 -0.16
N LEU A 24 1.29 -1.81 -1.32
CA LEU A 24 1.58 -2.51 -2.57
C LEU A 24 3.03 -2.32 -3.01
N GLY A 25 3.58 -1.10 -2.86
CA GLY A 25 4.97 -0.81 -3.17
C GLY A 25 5.94 -1.56 -2.26
N GLY A 26 5.67 -1.58 -0.95
CA GLY A 26 6.46 -2.33 0.03
C GLY A 26 6.45 -3.83 -0.25
N LEU A 27 5.26 -4.42 -0.44
CA LEU A 27 5.14 -5.84 -0.79
C LEU A 27 5.81 -6.17 -2.12
N GLY A 28 5.69 -5.29 -3.13
CA GLY A 28 6.38 -5.43 -4.42
C GLY A 28 7.90 -5.45 -4.26
N TYR A 29 8.45 -4.50 -3.49
CA TYR A 29 9.88 -4.45 -3.19
C TYR A 29 10.36 -5.72 -2.47
N PHE A 30 9.65 -6.15 -1.40
CA PHE A 30 9.99 -7.37 -0.67
C PHE A 30 9.90 -8.61 -1.57
N SER A 31 8.91 -8.68 -2.46
CA SER A 31 8.76 -9.78 -3.40
C SER A 31 9.98 -9.92 -4.31
N VAL A 32 10.45 -8.81 -4.92
CA VAL A 32 11.63 -8.80 -5.77
C VAL A 32 12.88 -9.19 -4.97
N HIS A 33 13.05 -8.59 -3.78
CA HIS A 33 14.20 -8.87 -2.91
C HIS A 33 14.29 -10.35 -2.51
N LEU A 34 13.18 -10.93 -2.03
CA LEU A 34 13.12 -12.33 -1.59
C LEU A 34 13.27 -13.29 -2.76
N THR A 35 12.72 -12.95 -3.94
CA THR A 35 12.89 -13.75 -5.16
C THR A 35 14.35 -13.79 -5.59
N LYS A 36 15.04 -12.65 -5.58
CA LYS A 36 16.47 -12.58 -5.88
C LYS A 36 17.27 -13.44 -4.91
N LYS A 37 17.06 -13.27 -3.60
CA LYS A 37 17.74 -14.09 -2.58
C LYS A 37 17.45 -15.58 -2.74
N TYR A 38 16.21 -15.96 -3.03
CA TYR A 38 15.87 -17.35 -3.32
C TYR A 38 16.67 -17.91 -4.51
N HIS A 39 16.80 -17.16 -5.61
CA HIS A 39 17.59 -17.60 -6.77
C HIS A 39 19.08 -17.69 -6.46
N ASP A 40 19.62 -16.70 -5.75
CA ASP A 40 21.00 -16.67 -5.29
C ASP A 40 21.36 -17.91 -4.47
N TYR A 41 20.55 -18.25 -3.46
CA TYR A 41 20.76 -19.45 -2.64
C TYR A 41 20.41 -20.76 -3.36
N ARG A 42 19.55 -20.72 -4.39
CA ARG A 42 19.28 -21.89 -5.24
C ARG A 42 20.49 -22.20 -6.13
N ALA A 43 21.11 -21.18 -6.73
CA ALA A 43 22.35 -21.32 -7.49
C ALA A 43 23.47 -21.83 -6.60
N ALA A 44 23.69 -21.18 -5.45
CA ALA A 44 24.70 -21.62 -4.49
C ALA A 44 24.50 -23.07 -4.04
N TYR A 45 23.28 -23.46 -3.64
CA TYR A 45 22.99 -24.83 -3.24
C TYR A 45 23.29 -25.85 -4.35
N TYR A 46 23.00 -25.49 -5.60
CA TYR A 46 23.25 -26.35 -6.74
C TYR A 46 24.75 -26.54 -7.00
N ASN A 47 25.49 -25.43 -7.05
CA ASN A 47 26.91 -25.41 -7.39
C ASN A 47 27.82 -25.97 -6.27
N LEU A 48 27.40 -25.83 -5.01
CA LEU A 48 28.14 -26.33 -3.84
C LEU A 48 27.86 -27.80 -3.54
N ASN A 49 26.89 -28.42 -4.23
CA ASN A 49 26.60 -29.81 -4.03
C ASN A 49 27.69 -30.67 -4.69
N PRO A 50 28.40 -31.56 -3.96
CA PRO A 50 29.46 -32.40 -4.53
C PRO A 50 28.96 -33.35 -5.64
N ASP A 51 27.67 -33.65 -5.68
CA ASP A 51 27.07 -34.49 -6.73
C ASP A 51 26.84 -33.72 -8.05
N THR A 52 27.01 -32.40 -8.05
CA THR A 52 26.81 -31.54 -9.22
C THR A 52 28.14 -31.34 -9.97
N PRO A 53 28.19 -31.54 -11.30
CA PRO A 53 29.35 -31.18 -12.10
C PRO A 53 29.72 -29.69 -11.93
N SER A 54 30.98 -29.38 -11.62
CA SER A 54 31.41 -28.01 -11.30
C SER A 54 31.34 -27.04 -12.48
N ASP A 55 31.22 -27.55 -13.70
CA ASP A 55 31.03 -26.79 -14.94
C ASP A 55 29.55 -26.53 -15.27
N ASP A 56 28.60 -27.17 -14.58
CA ASP A 56 27.17 -26.97 -14.76
C ASP A 56 26.66 -25.81 -13.87
N LEU A 57 26.50 -24.64 -14.47
CA LEU A 57 25.94 -23.44 -13.84
C LEU A 57 24.51 -23.13 -14.32
N ARG A 58 23.63 -24.14 -14.46
CA ARG A 58 22.26 -23.95 -14.97
C ARG A 58 21.41 -22.90 -14.24
N PHE A 59 21.71 -22.60 -12.97
CA PHE A 59 21.00 -21.58 -12.18
C PHE A 59 21.78 -20.27 -12.03
N GLY A 60 22.93 -20.14 -12.72
CA GLY A 60 23.86 -19.03 -12.61
C GLY A 60 25.00 -19.29 -11.63
N PRO A 61 26.00 -18.38 -11.60
CA PRO A 61 27.12 -18.48 -10.69
C PRO A 61 26.70 -18.26 -9.23
N THR A 62 27.48 -18.83 -8.30
CA THR A 62 27.31 -18.55 -6.87
C THR A 62 27.64 -17.07 -6.60
N PRO A 63 26.76 -16.30 -5.94
CA PRO A 63 27.04 -14.91 -5.62
C PRO A 63 28.25 -14.76 -4.69
N SER A 64 29.06 -13.73 -4.90
CA SER A 64 30.33 -13.52 -4.17
C SER A 64 30.21 -13.37 -2.65
N TYR A 65 29.02 -13.08 -2.12
CA TYR A 65 28.78 -12.98 -0.69
C TYR A 65 28.50 -14.34 -0.02
N ILE A 66 28.35 -15.42 -0.80
CA ILE A 66 28.21 -16.78 -0.29
C ILE A 66 29.57 -17.47 -0.47
N PRO A 67 30.23 -17.91 0.61
CA PRO A 67 31.55 -18.52 0.51
C PRO A 67 31.47 -19.89 -0.18
N GLU A 68 32.49 -20.24 -0.96
CA GLU A 68 32.56 -21.51 -1.71
C GLU A 68 32.64 -22.75 -0.81
N ASN A 69 33.05 -22.58 0.45
CA ASN A 69 33.06 -23.64 1.46
C ASN A 69 31.87 -23.54 2.44
N ALA A 70 30.80 -22.82 2.07
CA ALA A 70 29.60 -22.71 2.88
C ALA A 70 29.00 -24.09 3.19
N ASN A 71 28.45 -24.24 4.39
CA ASN A 71 27.78 -25.47 4.77
C ASN A 71 26.54 -25.69 3.90
N LEU A 72 26.47 -26.83 3.20
CA LEU A 72 25.38 -27.14 2.27
C LEU A 72 23.99 -27.16 2.95
N ASN A 73 23.92 -27.61 4.21
CA ASN A 73 22.67 -27.62 4.98
C ASN A 73 22.23 -26.19 5.32
N GLU A 74 23.16 -25.32 5.69
CA GLU A 74 22.84 -23.90 5.98
C GLU A 74 22.34 -23.18 4.71
N VAL A 75 23.01 -23.38 3.57
CA VAL A 75 22.59 -22.83 2.27
C VAL A 75 21.20 -23.34 1.88
N LYS A 76 20.92 -24.63 2.13
CA LYS A 76 19.60 -25.24 1.91
C LYS A 76 18.52 -24.61 2.78
N ASP A 77 18.81 -24.39 4.06
CA ASP A 77 17.88 -23.79 5.01
C ASP A 77 17.58 -22.34 4.66
N LEU A 78 18.61 -21.56 4.32
CA LEU A 78 18.46 -20.19 3.84
C LEU A 78 17.63 -20.14 2.55
N ARG A 79 17.92 -21.00 1.57
CA ARG A 79 17.13 -21.13 0.34
C ARG A 79 15.65 -21.40 0.66
N ASN A 80 15.37 -22.37 1.54
CA ASN A 80 14.01 -22.72 1.92
C ASN A 80 13.31 -21.58 2.68
N LYS A 81 14.02 -20.87 3.55
CA LYS A 81 13.53 -19.68 4.26
C LYS A 81 13.14 -18.57 3.29
N TYR A 82 14.00 -18.24 2.32
CA TYR A 82 13.69 -17.22 1.31
C TYR A 82 12.54 -17.64 0.39
N ARG A 83 12.44 -18.93 0.04
CA ARG A 83 11.28 -19.48 -0.68
C ARG A 83 9.99 -19.25 0.10
N ASN A 84 9.94 -19.70 1.36
CA ASN A 84 8.76 -19.58 2.21
C ASN A 84 8.35 -18.12 2.41
N ASN A 85 9.31 -17.24 2.69
CA ASN A 85 9.03 -15.82 2.87
C ASN A 85 8.51 -15.15 1.61
N ARG A 86 9.06 -15.49 0.43
CA ARG A 86 8.56 -14.99 -0.85
C ARG A 86 7.12 -15.44 -1.08
N ASP A 87 6.83 -16.70 -0.81
CA ASP A 87 5.50 -17.28 -1.00
C ASP A 87 4.48 -16.61 -0.04
N LEU A 88 4.88 -16.32 1.21
CA LEU A 88 4.09 -15.51 2.15
C LEU A 88 3.85 -14.08 1.65
N VAL A 89 4.85 -13.44 1.05
CA VAL A 89 4.68 -12.11 0.46
C VAL A 89 3.71 -12.15 -0.71
N TYR A 90 3.73 -13.19 -1.56
CA TYR A 90 2.73 -13.35 -2.61
C TYR A 90 1.31 -13.50 -2.06
N VAL A 91 1.14 -14.28 -0.99
CA VAL A 91 -0.15 -14.35 -0.27
C VAL A 91 -0.55 -12.97 0.24
N GLY A 92 0.38 -12.22 0.84
CA GLY A 92 0.16 -10.84 1.29
C GLY A 92 -0.28 -9.90 0.17
N ILE A 93 0.32 -10.00 -1.02
CA ILE A 93 -0.08 -9.20 -2.20
C ILE A 93 -1.51 -9.53 -2.61
N VAL A 94 -1.87 -10.82 -2.68
CA VAL A 94 -3.23 -11.24 -3.02
C VAL A 94 -4.24 -10.74 -2.00
N LEU A 95 -3.93 -10.85 -0.70
CA LEU A 95 -4.78 -10.34 0.37
C LEU A 95 -4.94 -8.82 0.32
N ALA A 96 -3.84 -8.08 0.13
CA ALA A 96 -3.87 -6.62 0.01
C ALA A 96 -4.71 -6.18 -1.20
N TYR A 97 -4.58 -6.87 -2.33
CA TYR A 97 -5.40 -6.61 -3.51
C TYR A 97 -6.88 -6.94 -3.27
N GLY A 98 -7.17 -8.08 -2.64
CA GLY A 98 -8.54 -8.48 -2.28
C GLY A 98 -9.23 -7.48 -1.35
N LEU A 99 -8.52 -6.99 -0.33
CA LEU A 99 -9.03 -5.94 0.58
C LEU A 99 -9.36 -4.64 -0.17
N ASN A 100 -8.55 -4.26 -1.16
CA ASN A 100 -8.84 -3.09 -2.00
C ASN A 100 -10.15 -3.27 -2.79
N ILE A 101 -10.41 -4.47 -3.33
CA ILE A 101 -11.67 -4.76 -4.04
C ILE A 101 -12.86 -4.68 -3.07
N VAL A 102 -12.73 -5.27 -1.88
CA VAL A 102 -13.80 -5.26 -0.86
C VAL A 102 -14.10 -3.83 -0.41
N ASP A 103 -13.08 -3.00 -0.14
CA ASP A 103 -13.28 -1.59 0.23
C ASP A 103 -14.06 -0.85 -0.88
N ALA A 104 -13.65 -1.03 -2.15
CA ALA A 104 -14.34 -0.43 -3.29
C ALA A 104 -15.81 -0.90 -3.44
N TYR A 105 -16.07 -2.19 -3.22
CA TYR A 105 -17.43 -2.76 -3.28
C TYR A 105 -18.33 -2.20 -2.18
N VAL A 106 -17.85 -2.13 -0.93
CA VAL A 106 -18.59 -1.56 0.20
C VAL A 106 -18.92 -0.09 -0.04
N PHE A 107 -17.97 0.71 -0.56
CA PHE A 107 -18.25 2.11 -0.92
C PHE A 107 -19.32 2.26 -2.00
N ALA A 108 -19.27 1.40 -3.03
CA ALA A 108 -20.26 1.42 -4.09
C ALA A 108 -21.67 1.10 -3.56
N HIS A 109 -21.79 0.17 -2.61
CA HIS A 109 -23.07 -0.29 -2.07
C HIS A 109 -23.63 0.61 -0.96
N MET A 110 -22.79 1.32 -0.18
CA MET A 110 -23.27 2.28 0.82
C MET A 110 -23.68 3.63 0.22
N ARG A 111 -23.35 3.90 -1.04
CA ARG A 111 -23.72 5.16 -1.72
C ARG A 111 -25.23 5.26 -2.02
N SER A 112 -25.98 4.15 -1.95
CA SER A 112 -27.44 4.13 -2.13
C SER A 112 -28.25 4.35 -0.84
N PHE A 113 -27.61 4.47 0.33
CA PHE A 113 -28.28 4.92 1.56
C PHE A 113 -28.19 6.44 1.68
N ASP A 114 -29.05 7.13 0.94
CA ASP A 114 -29.28 8.57 1.06
C ASP A 114 -30.08 8.84 2.35
N VAL A 115 -29.41 9.35 3.39
CA VAL A 115 -30.11 10.05 4.47
C VAL A 115 -30.08 11.53 4.10
N SER A 116 -31.00 11.94 3.23
CA SER A 116 -31.21 13.35 2.89
C SER A 116 -31.80 14.09 4.11
N LYS A 117 -30.93 14.50 5.03
CA LYS A 117 -31.19 15.72 5.82
C LYS A 117 -30.23 16.76 5.27
N ASP A 118 -30.72 17.52 4.31
CA ASP A 118 -30.04 18.69 3.73
C ASP A 118 -29.86 19.77 4.82
N LEU A 119 -28.94 19.54 5.75
CA LEU A 119 -28.54 20.54 6.74
C LEU A 119 -27.44 21.40 6.12
N SER A 120 -27.85 22.44 5.40
CA SER A 120 -26.91 23.40 4.81
C SER A 120 -26.48 24.42 5.87
N MET A 121 -25.18 24.49 6.18
CA MET A 121 -24.60 25.55 7.00
C MET A 121 -24.11 26.69 6.11
N ARG A 122 -24.64 27.89 6.32
CA ARG A 122 -24.20 29.10 5.60
C ARG A 122 -23.51 30.06 6.58
N PRO A 123 -22.18 29.98 6.76
CA PRO A 123 -21.46 30.94 7.58
C PRO A 123 -21.42 32.30 6.88
N ARG A 124 -21.89 33.35 7.55
CA ARG A 124 -21.84 34.72 7.02
C ARG A 124 -20.92 35.56 7.90
N VAL A 125 -19.88 36.11 7.27
CA VAL A 125 -18.96 37.04 7.93
C VAL A 125 -19.32 38.45 7.45
N LYS A 126 -19.59 39.35 8.39
CA LYS A 126 -19.80 40.77 8.10
C LYS A 126 -18.89 41.63 8.99
N PRO A 127 -18.35 42.74 8.48
CA PRO A 127 -17.74 43.75 9.33
C PRO A 127 -18.82 44.29 10.28
N ALA A 128 -18.53 44.35 11.57
CA ALA A 128 -19.43 44.91 12.56
C ALA A 128 -18.69 45.96 13.38
N VAL A 129 -19.33 47.12 13.55
CA VAL A 129 -18.89 48.13 14.50
C VAL A 129 -19.66 47.86 15.79
N MET A 130 -18.98 47.39 16.82
CA MET A 130 -19.62 47.11 18.11
C MET A 130 -20.06 48.42 18.74
N ALA A 131 -21.36 48.57 19.00
CA ALA A 131 -21.97 49.86 19.40
C ALA A 131 -21.48 50.41 20.77
N GLN A 132 -20.67 49.65 21.51
CA GLN A 132 -20.24 50.01 22.87
C GLN A 132 -18.76 50.42 22.97
N SER A 133 -17.96 50.20 21.92
CA SER A 133 -16.59 50.72 21.81
C SER A 133 -16.28 50.85 20.33
N ASN A 134 -15.82 52.02 19.88
CA ASN A 134 -15.47 52.35 18.49
C ASN A 134 -14.25 51.55 17.97
N MET A 135 -14.25 50.23 18.18
CA MET A 135 -13.22 49.29 17.78
C MET A 135 -13.76 48.46 16.60
N PRO A 136 -13.02 48.38 15.49
CA PRO A 136 -13.42 47.53 14.37
C PRO A 136 -13.43 46.06 14.79
N GLY A 137 -14.54 45.35 14.51
CA GLY A 137 -14.72 43.95 14.85
C GLY A 137 -15.22 43.11 13.68
N ILE A 138 -15.01 41.81 13.77
CA ILE A 138 -15.57 40.82 12.84
C ILE A 138 -16.64 40.04 13.58
N THR A 139 -17.86 40.00 13.05
CA THR A 139 -18.93 39.16 13.59
C THR A 139 -19.16 37.97 12.68
N LEU A 140 -19.26 36.80 13.30
CA LEU A 140 -19.50 35.52 12.64
C LEU A 140 -20.88 35.00 13.06
N SER A 141 -21.76 34.79 12.09
CA SER A 141 -23.10 34.25 12.33
C SER A 141 -23.30 32.99 11.50
N ILE A 142 -23.94 31.99 12.11
CA ILE A 142 -24.23 30.69 11.49
C ILE A 142 -25.73 30.50 11.49
N ASP A 143 -26.33 30.47 10.29
CA ASP A 143 -27.73 30.12 10.11
C ASP A 143 -27.84 28.64 9.73
N LEU A 144 -28.66 27.91 10.47
CA LEU A 144 -29.01 26.51 10.19
C LEU A 144 -30.36 26.50 9.49
N ILE A 145 -30.37 26.09 8.22
CA ILE A 145 -31.61 25.96 7.44
C ILE A 145 -31.88 24.46 7.27
N ALA A 146 -33.00 24.02 7.84
CA ALA A 146 -33.62 22.73 7.53
C ALA A 146 -34.70 22.97 6.48
N LYS A 147 -34.76 22.13 5.44
CA LYS A 147 -35.79 22.18 4.39
C LYS A 147 -36.82 21.08 4.59
#